data_AF-A0A2Z4JDF8-F1
#
_entry.id   AF-A0A2Z4JDF8-F1
#
_cell.length_a   1.000
_cell.length_b   1.000
_cell.length_c   1.000
_cell.angle_alpha   90.00
_cell.angle_beta   90.00
_cell.angle_gamma   90.00
#
_symmetry.space_group_name_H-M   'P 1'
#
loop_
_entity.id
_entity.type
_entity.pdbx_description
1 polymer ?
#
loop_
_entity_poly.entity_id
_entity_poly.type
_entity_poly.pdbx_seq_one_letter_code
_entity_poly.pdbx_strand_id
1 'polypeptide(L)'
;MVDLLRSPTAPASDSYQLDLTPGQEAVDTGANTLLISDPSGTSTLITAPLARDARGNRIPVSLRLVNDEVVVALEPTAGQALAYPVLLDPSYLSERHRPRHRMVESRPIVCHDQGS
;
A
#
# COMPACT_ATOMS: atom_id res chain seq x y z
N MET A 1 2.49 -13.73 -2.92
CA MET A 1 1.93 -14.84 -2.13
C MET A 1 0.42 -14.67 -2.16
N VAL A 2 -0.35 -15.67 -2.60
CA VAL A 2 -1.82 -15.63 -2.59
C VAL A 2 -2.26 -16.46 -1.40
N ASP A 3 -2.97 -15.85 -0.46
CA ASP A 3 -3.56 -16.57 0.66
C ASP A 3 -5.05 -16.89 0.34
N LEU A 4 -5.51 -18.07 0.77
CA LEU A 4 -6.77 -18.67 0.33
C LEU A 4 -7.61 -19.12 1.53
N LEU A 5 -8.64 -18.36 1.88
CA LEU A 5 -9.62 -18.81 2.88
C LEU A 5 -10.58 -19.82 2.24
N ARG A 6 -10.51 -21.07 2.68
CA ARG A 6 -11.27 -22.20 2.09
C ARG A 6 -12.59 -22.52 2.79
N SER A 7 -12.85 -22.00 3.99
CA SER A 7 -14.04 -22.34 4.77
C SER A 7 -14.44 -21.21 5.73
N PRO A 8 -15.69 -21.22 6.25
CA PRO A 8 -16.14 -20.26 7.27
C PRO A 8 -15.38 -20.35 8.59
N THR A 9 -14.68 -21.46 8.81
CA THR A 9 -13.83 -21.69 9.98
C THR A 9 -12.39 -21.23 9.75
N ALA A 10 -12.04 -20.78 8.54
CA ALA A 10 -10.71 -20.24 8.27
C ALA A 10 -10.53 -18.90 9.00
N PRO A 11 -9.31 -18.60 9.50
CA PRO A 11 -9.02 -17.30 10.09
C PRO A 11 -9.34 -16.18 9.09
N ALA A 12 -10.17 -15.22 9.49
CA ALA A 12 -10.51 -14.05 8.66
C ALA A 12 -9.40 -12.99 8.65
N SER A 13 -8.30 -13.25 9.36
CA SER A 13 -7.13 -12.40 9.48
C SER A 13 -5.88 -13.24 9.37
N ASP A 14 -4.86 -12.68 8.72
CA ASP A 14 -3.53 -13.23 8.66
C ASP A 14 -2.52 -12.14 9.04
N SER A 15 -1.37 -12.56 9.57
CA SER A 15 -0.35 -11.64 10.05
C SER A 15 1.03 -12.12 9.64
N TYR A 16 1.86 -11.16 9.20
CA TYR A 16 3.22 -11.43 8.78
C TYR A 16 4.17 -10.37 9.31
N GLN A 17 5.38 -10.80 9.63
CA GLN A 17 6.43 -9.87 10.03
C GLN A 17 7.01 -9.17 8.80
N LEU A 18 7.33 -7.89 8.96
CA LEU A 18 8.15 -7.17 7.99
C LEU A 18 9.62 -7.48 8.27
N ASP A 19 10.29 -8.08 7.29
CA ASP A 19 11.74 -8.21 7.28
C ASP A 19 12.37 -6.85 6.95
N LEU A 20 12.41 -5.96 7.94
CA LEU A 20 13.05 -4.65 7.83
C LEU A 20 14.57 -4.79 7.93
N THR A 21 15.29 -4.21 6.98
CA THR A 21 16.74 -4.10 7.08
C THR A 21 17.15 -2.97 8.04
N PRO A 22 18.37 -3.00 8.61
CA PRO A 22 18.79 -1.98 9.58
C PRO A 22 18.64 -0.55 9.05
N GLY A 23 17.92 0.28 9.82
CA GLY A 23 17.62 1.67 9.47
C GLY A 23 16.32 1.87 8.68
N GLN A 24 15.67 0.79 8.23
CA GLN A 24 14.32 0.88 7.68
C GLN A 24 13.28 1.02 8.79
N GLU A 25 12.27 1.83 8.52
CA GLU A 25 11.15 2.05 9.43
C GLU A 25 9.84 1.85 8.67
N ALA A 26 8.89 1.14 9.29
CA ALA A 26 7.53 0.99 8.80
C ALA A 26 6.57 1.82 9.66
N VAL A 27 5.69 2.57 9.00
CA VAL A 27 4.66 3.37 9.68
C VAL A 27 3.30 3.16 9.02
N ASP A 28 2.25 3.07 9.83
CA ASP A 28 0.87 3.13 9.35
C ASP A 28 0.53 4.58 8.99
N THR A 29 0.24 4.82 7.72
CA THR A 29 -0.13 6.17 7.22
C THR A 29 -1.63 6.45 7.36
N GLY A 30 -2.39 5.47 7.85
CA GLY A 30 -3.84 5.45 7.78
C GLY A 30 -4.34 4.99 6.41
N ALA A 31 -5.66 4.92 6.25
CA ALA A 31 -6.32 4.54 4.99
C ALA A 31 -5.86 3.19 4.41
N ASN A 32 -5.56 2.21 5.27
CA ASN A 32 -5.11 0.87 4.88
C ASN A 32 -3.80 0.90 4.05
N THR A 33 -2.87 1.79 4.40
CA THR A 33 -1.58 1.94 3.71
C THR A 33 -0.44 2.04 4.72
N LEU A 34 0.61 1.25 4.51
CA LEU A 34 1.87 1.34 5.25
C LEU A 34 2.94 1.98 4.37
N LEU A 35 3.77 2.81 4.98
CA LEU A 35 4.96 3.40 4.37
C LEU A 35 6.20 2.78 5.00
N ILE A 36 7.05 2.17 4.18
CA ILE A 36 8.38 1.73 4.56
C ILE A 36 9.39 2.74 4.04
N SER A 37 10.16 3.36 4.92
CA SER A 37 11.21 4.32 4.57
C SER A 37 12.59 3.71 4.78
N ASP A 38 13.49 3.97 3.84
CA ASP A 38 14.88 3.55 3.86
C ASP A 38 15.80 4.74 4.16
N PRO A 39 16.94 4.55 4.86
CA PRO A 39 17.87 5.64 5.15
C PRO A 39 18.47 6.29 3.90
N SER A 40 18.43 5.62 2.75
CA SER A 40 18.79 6.20 1.44
C SER A 40 17.77 7.20 0.88
N GLY A 41 16.60 7.37 1.54
CA GLY A 41 15.50 8.21 1.07
C GLY A 41 14.54 7.51 0.10
N THR A 42 14.64 6.19 -0.04
CA THR A 42 13.66 5.39 -0.80
C THR A 42 12.46 5.08 0.09
N SER A 43 11.26 5.16 -0.47
CA SER A 43 10.03 4.77 0.22
C SER A 43 9.27 3.71 -0.57
N THR A 44 8.66 2.77 0.13
CA THR A 44 7.77 1.75 -0.44
C THR A 44 6.41 1.85 0.22
N LEU A 45 5.33 1.79 -0.58
CA LEU A 45 3.98 1.77 -0.07
C LEU A 45 3.42 0.35 -0.18
N ILE A 46 2.86 -0.13 0.93
CA ILE A 46 2.08 -1.37 0.99
C ILE A 46 0.64 -0.96 1.21
N THR A 47 -0.26 -1.31 0.31
CA THR A 47 -1.70 -1.03 0.46
C THR A 47 -2.45 -2.29 0.83
N ALA A 48 -3.64 -2.15 1.42
CA ALA A 48 -4.49 -3.31 1.70
C ALA A 48 -4.67 -4.15 0.43
N PRO A 49 -4.65 -5.48 0.58
CA PRO A 49 -4.89 -6.38 -0.53
C PRO A 49 -6.33 -6.29 -1.00
N LEU A 50 -6.56 -6.73 -2.24
CA LEU A 50 -7.89 -6.88 -2.77
C LEU A 50 -8.43 -8.26 -2.39
N ALA A 51 -9.60 -8.32 -1.74
CA ALA A 51 -10.29 -9.59 -1.49
C ALA A 51 -11.52 -9.77 -2.38
N ARG A 52 -11.69 -10.99 -2.91
CA ARG A 52 -12.90 -11.42 -3.64
C ARG A 52 -13.37 -12.78 -3.21
N ASP A 53 -14.68 -12.94 -3.06
CA ASP A 53 -15.33 -14.22 -2.75
C ASP A 53 -15.51 -15.08 -4.02
N ALA A 54 -15.99 -16.33 -3.87
CA ALA A 54 -16.21 -17.25 -4.99
C ALA A 54 -17.31 -16.82 -5.96
N ARG A 55 -18.14 -15.84 -5.58
CA ARG A 55 -19.12 -15.19 -6.45
C ARG A 55 -18.55 -13.95 -7.13
N GLY A 56 -17.30 -13.60 -6.86
CA GLY A 56 -16.60 -12.43 -7.39
C GLY A 56 -16.88 -11.12 -6.62
N ASN A 57 -17.62 -11.19 -5.51
CA ASN A 57 -17.95 -10.03 -4.69
C ASN A 57 -16.69 -9.50 -3.99
N ARG A 58 -16.49 -8.19 -4.00
CA ARG A 58 -15.42 -7.57 -3.21
C ARG A 58 -15.73 -7.65 -1.72
N ILE A 59 -14.70 -7.95 -0.95
CA ILE A 59 -14.75 -7.92 0.51
C ILE A 59 -13.78 -6.82 0.96
N PRO A 60 -14.22 -5.85 1.79
CA PRO A 60 -13.30 -4.87 2.36
C PRO A 60 -12.20 -5.57 3.15
N VAL A 61 -10.99 -5.03 3.10
CA VAL A 61 -9.84 -5.55 3.84
C VAL A 61 -9.17 -4.40 4.59
N SER A 62 -8.86 -4.61 5.86
CA SER A 62 -8.02 -3.71 6.64
C SER A 62 -6.57 -4.18 6.65
N LEU A 63 -5.67 -3.19 6.67
CA LEU A 63 -4.23 -3.35 6.79
C LEU A 63 -3.78 -2.47 7.96
N ARG A 64 -3.09 -3.06 8.93
CA ARG A 64 -2.59 -2.36 10.14
C ARG A 64 -1.19 -2.83 10.48
N LEU A 65 -0.41 -1.96 11.10
CA LEU A 65 0.87 -2.31 11.71
C LEU A 65 0.71 -2.35 13.23
N VAL A 66 1.01 -3.50 13.84
CA VAL A 66 0.93 -3.71 15.30
C VAL A 66 2.25 -4.32 15.76
N ASN A 67 3.06 -3.56 16.50
CA ASN A 67 4.36 -4.03 17.01
C ASN A 67 5.23 -4.72 15.93
N ASP A 68 5.44 -4.04 14.79
CA ASP A 68 6.20 -4.53 13.62
C ASP A 68 5.59 -5.71 12.85
N GLU A 69 4.38 -6.12 13.23
CA GLU A 69 3.60 -7.13 12.53
C GLU A 69 2.53 -6.47 11.66
N VAL A 70 2.48 -6.87 10.38
CA VAL A 70 1.43 -6.42 9.48
C VAL A 70 0.25 -7.36 9.61
N VAL A 71 -0.87 -6.81 10.05
CA VAL A 71 -2.13 -7.52 10.20
C VAL A 71 -3.03 -7.16 9.03
N VAL A 72 -3.48 -8.19 8.32
CA VAL A 72 -4.48 -8.10 7.26
C VAL A 72 -5.74 -8.78 7.73
N ALA A 73 -6.89 -8.11 7.67
CA ALA A 73 -8.17 -8.70 8.09
C ALA A 73 -9.29 -8.42 7.10
N LEU A 74 -10.08 -9.44 6.78
CA LEU A 74 -11.34 -9.25 6.07
C LEU A 74 -12.33 -8.50 6.97
N GLU A 75 -12.96 -7.47 6.42
CA GLU A 75 -14.02 -6.70 7.09
C GLU A 75 -15.31 -6.75 6.24
N PRO A 76 -16.02 -7.89 6.19
CA PRO A 76 -17.29 -7.99 5.49
C PRO A 76 -18.27 -6.94 6.03
N THR A 77 -19.01 -6.30 5.12
CA THR A 77 -20.05 -5.37 5.56
C THR A 77 -21.13 -6.11 6.34
N ALA A 78 -21.77 -5.46 7.32
CA ALA A 78 -22.83 -6.08 8.11
C ALA A 78 -23.90 -6.73 7.21
N GLY A 79 -24.14 -8.03 7.41
CA GLY A 79 -25.09 -8.82 6.61
C GLY A 79 -24.53 -9.37 5.29
N GLN A 80 -23.27 -9.11 4.95
CA GLN A 80 -22.62 -9.68 3.77
C GLN A 80 -22.33 -11.18 3.97
N ALA A 81 -23.03 -12.02 3.22
CA ALA A 81 -22.73 -13.45 3.18
C ALA A 81 -21.49 -13.72 2.31
N LEU A 82 -20.48 -14.37 2.88
CA LEU A 82 -19.26 -14.76 2.18
C LEU A 82 -19.45 -16.07 1.43
N ALA A 83 -19.10 -16.10 0.14
CA ALA A 83 -18.97 -17.33 -0.63
C ALA A 83 -17.51 -17.78 -0.69
N TYR A 84 -17.22 -19.00 -0.25
CA TYR A 84 -15.86 -19.54 -0.23
C TYR A 84 -15.53 -20.27 -1.54
N PRO A 85 -14.27 -20.27 -2.01
CA PRO A 85 -13.12 -19.62 -1.36
C PRO A 85 -13.09 -18.09 -1.53
N VAL A 86 -12.41 -17.42 -0.59
CA VAL A 86 -12.04 -16.02 -0.72
C VAL A 86 -10.59 -15.93 -1.17
N LEU A 87 -10.35 -15.19 -2.24
CA LEU A 87 -9.02 -14.89 -2.80
C LEU A 87 -8.54 -13.55 -2.27
N LEU A 88 -7.33 -13.54 -1.70
CA LEU A 88 -6.65 -12.35 -1.21
C LEU A 88 -5.44 -12.05 -2.12
N ASP A 89 -5.47 -10.91 -2.81
CA ASP A 89 -4.43 -10.49 -3.76
C ASP A 89 -3.63 -9.29 -3.22
N PRO A 90 -2.35 -9.46 -2.85
CA PRO A 90 -1.51 -8.37 -2.36
C PRO A 90 -1.19 -7.35 -3.45
N SER A 91 -1.31 -6.06 -3.10
CA SER A 91 -0.97 -4.94 -3.97
C SER A 91 0.26 -4.21 -3.43
N TYR A 92 1.35 -4.19 -4.20
CA TYR A 92 2.58 -3.47 -3.86
C TYR A 92 2.75 -2.26 -4.79
N LEU A 93 2.92 -1.07 -4.24
CA LEU A 93 3.24 0.13 -5.01
C LEU A 93 4.64 0.62 -4.61
N SER A 94 5.61 0.44 -5.50
CA SER A 94 6.94 1.03 -5.35
C SER A 94 6.96 2.42 -5.95
N GLU A 95 6.85 3.47 -5.12
CA GLU A 95 7.11 4.84 -5.55
C GLU A 95 8.60 5.15 -5.37
N ARG A 96 9.36 5.22 -6.47
CA ARG A 96 10.68 5.86 -6.40
C ARG A 96 10.44 7.34 -6.11
N HIS A 97 10.80 7.78 -4.91
CA HIS A 97 10.84 9.20 -4.58
C HIS A 97 11.83 9.88 -5.53
N ARG A 98 11.35 10.42 -6.67
CA ARG A 98 12.13 11.41 -7.41
C ARG A 98 12.06 12.66 -6.54
N PRO A 99 13.19 13.16 -6.00
CA PRO A 99 13.16 14.43 -5.28
C PRO A 99 12.48 15.44 -6.18
N ARG A 100 11.42 16.08 -5.68
CA ARG A 100 10.75 17.16 -6.40
C ARG A 100 11.81 18.22 -6.67
N HIS A 101 12.32 18.27 -7.90
CA HIS A 101 13.05 19.43 -8.37
C HIS A 101 12.06 20.60 -8.28
N ARG A 102 12.23 21.43 -7.24
CA ARG A 102 11.64 22.75 -7.18
C ARG A 102 12.13 23.48 -8.42
N MET A 103 11.26 23.62 -9.41
CA MET A 103 11.49 24.50 -10.55
C MET A 103 11.52 25.92 -9.97
N VAL A 104 12.73 26.41 -9.67
CA VAL A 104 12.95 27.82 -9.38
C VAL A 104 12.67 28.56 -10.68
N GLU A 105 11.71 29.47 -10.62
CA GLU A 105 11.30 30.37 -11.71
C GLU A 105 12.52 30.87 -12.50
N SER A 106 12.55 30.53 -13.78
CA SER A 106 13.52 31.07 -14.72
C SER A 106 13.17 32.55 -14.96
N ARG A 107 14.07 33.45 -14.57
CA ARG A 107 14.01 34.86 -14.96
C ARG A 107 14.00 34.94 -16.50
N PRO A 108 13.12 35.72 -17.14
CA PRO A 108 13.20 35.89 -18.59
C PRO A 108 14.44 36.71 -18.96
N ILE A 109 15.24 36.15 -19.85
CA ILE A 109 16.30 36.85 -20.59
C ILE A 109 15.58 37.70 -21.64
N VAL A 110 15.65 39.02 -21.52
CA VAL A 110 15.25 39.94 -22.60
C VAL A 110 16.46 40.05 -23.54
N CYS A 111 16.36 39.41 -24.71
CA CYS A 111 17.31 39.59 -25.79
C CYS A 111 17.14 40.99 -26.40
N HIS A 112 18.23 41.76 -26.44
CA HIS A 112 18.36 42.94 -27.28
C HIS A 112 18.29 42.53 -28.75
N ASP A 113 17.36 43.10 -29.51
CA ASP A 113 17.40 43.09 -30.98
C ASP A 113 17.86 44.47 -31.46
N GLN A 114 18.98 44.49 -32.18
CA GLN A 114 19.49 45.65 -32.88
C GLN A 114 19.15 45.52 -34.37
N GLY A 115 18.42 46.51 -34.90
CA GLY A 115 18.73 47.11 -36.21
C GLY A 115 17.91 46.66 -37.42
N SER A 116 17.11 47.58 -37.94
CA SER A 116 17.32 48.21 -39.27
C SER A 116 16.64 49.57 -39.33
#